data_AF-A0A7K5E9M7-F1
#
_entry.id   AF-A0A7K5E9M7-F1
#
_cell.length_a   1.000
_cell.length_b   1.000
_cell.length_c   1.000
_cell.angle_alpha   90.00
_cell.angle_beta   90.00
_cell.angle_gamma   90.00
#
_symmetry.space_group_name_H-M   'P 1'
#
loop_
_entity.id
_entity.type
_entity.pdbx_description
1 polymer ?
#
loop_
_entity_poly.entity_id
_entity_poly.type
_entity_poly.pdbx_seq_one_letter_code
_entity_poly.pdbx_strand_id
1 'polypeptide(L)'
;GFVFSDSESTALEQFEGGPCAVIAPVQAFLLKRLFTSEKSTWRDCPEEEQKNLLCHTLCDILEMACSDNSESYCLATWIRGKTTEETASISESPAESSHREEQPSALAVEELGFERFHALIHKREFKSFPELKDAVWDQYSAWTNRFGVLLFLYSVILTKGIENIKNEIEDATEPLIDPVYGHGSQSLINLLLTGHAVSNVWDGDRECSGMKLLGIHKQATVGFLTLMESLRYCKVGSYLKSPKFPIWILGSETHLTVFFAKDMALVAPEAPSEQARRVFQTYDPEDNGFIPDTLLEDVMKALDLVSDPEYVNLMKTKLDPEGLGIILLGPFLQEFFPEQDSRVSESFTVYHYNGLKQSNYNEKVMYVEGTAVVLGFEEPMLQTDDTPVKRCLQTKWPYIELLWSTDRSPSLN
;
A
#
# COMPACT_ATOMS: atom_id res chain seq x y z
N GLY A 1 -15.59 -9.95 7.88
CA GLY A 1 -14.20 -10.26 7.51
C GLY A 1 -13.95 -9.65 6.16
N PHE A 2 -13.24 -10.33 5.28
CA PHE A 2 -13.17 -9.98 3.87
C PHE A 2 -14.48 -10.40 3.19
N VAL A 3 -15.28 -9.44 2.76
CA VAL A 3 -16.58 -9.68 2.12
C VAL A 3 -16.54 -9.01 0.76
N PHE A 4 -16.94 -9.73 -0.30
CA PHE A 4 -17.02 -9.17 -1.64
C PHE A 4 -18.31 -8.36 -1.82
N SER A 5 -18.25 -7.32 -2.63
CA SER A 5 -19.41 -6.48 -2.99
C SER A 5 -20.37 -7.24 -3.89
N ASP A 6 -21.65 -7.19 -3.56
CA ASP A 6 -22.73 -7.72 -4.40
C ASP A 6 -22.83 -6.98 -5.75
N SER A 7 -22.29 -5.76 -5.83
CA SER A 7 -22.33 -4.92 -7.04
C SER A 7 -21.06 -5.00 -7.88
N GLU A 8 -19.96 -5.55 -7.34
CA GLU A 8 -18.67 -5.70 -8.02
C GLU A 8 -17.94 -6.89 -7.39
N SER A 9 -18.09 -8.06 -8.00
CA SER A 9 -17.75 -9.37 -7.41
C SER A 9 -16.26 -9.61 -7.13
N THR A 10 -15.40 -8.65 -7.47
CA THR A 10 -13.96 -8.68 -7.18
C THR A 10 -13.51 -7.56 -6.24
N ALA A 11 -14.44 -6.73 -5.77
CA ALA A 11 -14.16 -5.63 -4.85
C ALA A 11 -14.54 -6.03 -3.43
N LEU A 12 -13.63 -5.84 -2.48
CA LEU A 12 -13.91 -6.05 -1.06
C LEU A 12 -14.70 -4.88 -0.48
N GLU A 13 -15.64 -5.15 0.42
CA GLU A 13 -16.36 -4.12 1.16
C GLU A 13 -15.69 -3.81 2.50
N GLN A 14 -15.71 -2.53 2.84
CA GLN A 14 -15.39 -2.01 4.16
C GLN A 14 -16.67 -1.43 4.77
N PHE A 15 -17.12 -2.02 5.87
CA PHE A 15 -18.38 -1.64 6.52
C PHE A 15 -18.25 -0.39 7.39
N GLU A 16 -17.09 -0.16 7.99
CA GLU A 16 -16.83 0.93 8.95
C GLU A 16 -15.43 1.51 8.76
N GLY A 17 -15.13 2.65 9.37
CA GLY A 17 -13.78 3.21 9.42
C GLY A 17 -12.79 2.31 10.17
N GLY A 18 -11.51 2.38 9.83
CA GLY A 18 -10.42 1.66 10.53
C GLY A 18 -9.72 0.55 9.73
N PRO A 19 -10.40 -0.51 9.24
CA PRO A 19 -9.73 -1.68 8.69
C PRO A 19 -9.10 -1.47 7.30
N CYS A 20 -9.16 -0.24 6.74
CA CYS A 20 -8.64 0.09 5.41
C CYS A 20 -7.15 -0.23 5.26
N ALA A 21 -6.35 -0.10 6.33
CA ALA A 21 -4.93 -0.45 6.33
C ALA A 21 -4.67 -1.93 6.05
N VAL A 22 -5.67 -2.80 6.25
CA VAL A 22 -5.61 -4.22 5.89
C VAL A 22 -6.36 -4.50 4.59
N ILE A 23 -7.57 -3.94 4.43
CA ILE A 23 -8.42 -4.22 3.26
C ILE A 23 -7.82 -3.66 1.97
N ALA A 24 -7.27 -2.44 1.96
CA ALA A 24 -6.73 -1.85 0.75
C ALA A 24 -5.51 -2.60 0.21
N PRO A 25 -4.52 -3.04 1.03
CA PRO A 25 -3.48 -3.95 0.57
C PRO A 25 -4.02 -5.28 0.02
N VAL A 26 -4.94 -5.94 0.73
CA VAL A 26 -5.55 -7.19 0.23
C VAL A 26 -6.25 -6.95 -1.11
N GLN A 27 -7.00 -5.87 -1.27
CA GLN A 27 -7.62 -5.51 -2.54
C GLN A 27 -6.59 -5.26 -3.65
N ALA A 28 -5.49 -4.57 -3.37
CA ALA A 28 -4.44 -4.30 -4.34
C ALA A 28 -3.75 -5.59 -4.82
N PHE A 29 -3.42 -6.51 -3.89
CA PHE A 29 -2.85 -7.82 -4.25
C PHE A 29 -3.87 -8.73 -4.96
N LEU A 30 -5.15 -8.60 -4.64
CA LEU A 30 -6.23 -9.28 -5.35
C LEU A 30 -6.30 -8.84 -6.82
N LEU A 31 -6.24 -7.53 -7.08
CA LEU A 31 -6.20 -6.96 -8.43
C LEU A 31 -4.97 -7.41 -9.23
N LYS A 32 -3.79 -7.49 -8.59
CA LYS A 32 -2.56 -8.05 -9.19
C LYS A 32 -2.84 -9.45 -9.75
N ARG A 33 -3.50 -10.31 -8.97
CA ARG A 33 -3.83 -11.68 -9.42
C ARG A 33 -4.82 -11.69 -10.59
N LEU A 34 -5.81 -10.81 -10.58
CA LEU A 34 -6.76 -10.69 -11.68
C LEU A 34 -6.07 -10.29 -12.99
N PHE A 35 -5.10 -9.38 -12.97
CA PHE A 35 -4.40 -8.95 -14.20
C PHE A 35 -3.38 -9.95 -14.71
N THR A 36 -2.87 -10.84 -13.84
CA THR A 36 -2.10 -12.00 -14.31
C THR A 36 -2.97 -13.10 -14.92
N SER A 37 -4.30 -13.03 -14.74
CA SER A 37 -5.25 -13.96 -15.35
C SER A 37 -5.76 -13.36 -16.66
N GLU A 38 -5.56 -14.03 -17.80
CA GLU A 38 -5.97 -13.55 -19.14
C GLU A 38 -7.50 -13.52 -19.36
N LYS A 39 -8.30 -13.35 -18.30
CA LYS A 39 -9.77 -13.34 -18.40
C LYS A 39 -10.27 -11.97 -18.86
N SER A 40 -11.07 -11.98 -19.92
CA SER A 40 -11.75 -10.77 -20.42
C SER A 40 -12.78 -10.21 -19.42
N THR A 41 -13.36 -11.05 -18.56
CA THR A 41 -14.38 -10.70 -17.56
C THR A 41 -13.81 -10.57 -16.14
N TRP A 42 -12.73 -9.81 -15.98
CA TRP A 42 -12.05 -9.61 -14.68
C TRP A 42 -12.93 -9.02 -13.56
N ARG A 43 -14.07 -8.39 -13.89
CA ARG A 43 -15.04 -7.82 -12.94
C ARG A 43 -16.06 -8.85 -12.41
N ASP A 44 -16.29 -9.91 -13.17
CA ASP A 44 -17.28 -10.95 -12.87
C ASP A 44 -16.56 -12.23 -12.45
N CYS A 45 -16.68 -12.55 -11.16
CA CYS A 45 -15.94 -13.60 -10.48
C CYS A 45 -16.93 -14.41 -9.64
N PRO A 46 -17.24 -15.65 -10.05
CA PRO A 46 -18.09 -16.57 -9.29
C PRO A 46 -17.55 -16.83 -7.87
N GLU A 47 -18.41 -17.22 -6.93
CA GLU A 47 -18.04 -17.42 -5.52
C GLU A 47 -16.84 -18.39 -5.31
N GLU A 48 -16.77 -19.47 -6.08
CA GLU A 48 -15.63 -20.40 -6.02
C GLU A 48 -14.31 -19.74 -6.48
N GLU A 49 -14.38 -18.84 -7.45
CA GLU A 49 -13.22 -18.07 -7.90
C GLU A 49 -12.85 -16.99 -6.88
N GLN A 50 -13.83 -16.33 -6.25
CA GLN A 50 -13.61 -15.38 -5.16
C GLN A 50 -12.86 -16.03 -3.99
N LYS A 51 -13.27 -17.25 -3.62
CA LYS A 51 -12.57 -18.03 -2.59
C LYS A 51 -11.12 -18.26 -2.95
N ASN A 52 -10.85 -18.77 -4.16
CA ASN A 52 -9.49 -19.03 -4.60
C ASN A 52 -8.67 -17.73 -4.67
N LEU A 53 -9.27 -16.66 -5.15
CA LEU A 53 -8.65 -15.36 -5.29
C LEU A 53 -8.25 -14.77 -3.93
N LEU A 54 -9.15 -14.79 -2.95
CA LEU A 54 -8.87 -14.34 -1.58
C LEU A 54 -7.77 -15.21 -0.96
N CYS A 55 -7.94 -16.53 -0.92
CA CYS A 55 -6.99 -17.41 -0.25
C CYS A 55 -5.58 -17.32 -0.85
N HIS A 56 -5.46 -17.25 -2.18
CA HIS A 56 -4.16 -16.99 -2.82
C HIS A 56 -3.57 -15.64 -2.39
N THR A 57 -4.39 -14.58 -2.38
CA THR A 57 -3.96 -13.23 -2.01
C THR A 57 -3.44 -13.19 -0.56
N LEU A 58 -4.13 -13.84 0.37
CA LEU A 58 -3.70 -13.94 1.77
C LEU A 58 -2.38 -14.72 1.88
N CYS A 59 -2.19 -15.78 1.08
CA CYS A 59 -0.93 -16.53 1.03
C CYS A 59 0.22 -15.67 0.50
N ASP A 60 0.03 -14.92 -0.60
CA ASP A 60 1.06 -14.04 -1.19
C ASP A 60 1.56 -13.02 -0.15
N ILE A 61 0.64 -12.42 0.63
CA ILE A 61 1.00 -11.44 1.66
C ILE A 61 1.72 -12.11 2.84
N LEU A 62 1.28 -13.29 3.28
CA LEU A 62 1.95 -14.04 4.35
C LEU A 62 3.34 -14.53 3.92
N GLU A 63 3.50 -14.95 2.67
CA GLU A 63 4.80 -15.33 2.09
C GLU A 63 5.76 -14.15 2.11
N MET A 64 5.29 -12.98 1.68
CA MET A 64 6.07 -11.75 1.67
C MET A 64 6.44 -11.23 3.07
N ALA A 65 5.54 -11.38 4.04
CA ALA A 65 5.77 -10.98 5.42
C ALA A 65 6.75 -11.90 6.16
N CYS A 66 6.93 -13.13 5.67
CA CYS A 66 7.91 -14.05 6.22
C CYS A 66 9.32 -13.49 5.99
N SER A 67 10.06 -13.31 7.07
CA SER A 67 11.44 -12.84 6.99
C SER A 67 12.36 -13.95 6.48
N ASP A 68 13.44 -13.59 5.77
CA ASP A 68 14.41 -14.57 5.23
C ASP A 68 15.03 -15.49 6.30
N ASN A 69 14.99 -15.05 7.56
CA ASN A 69 15.50 -15.79 8.72
C ASN A 69 14.41 -16.57 9.48
N SER A 70 13.13 -16.45 9.11
CA SER A 70 12.03 -17.17 9.76
C SER A 70 11.80 -18.51 9.07
N GLU A 71 11.88 -19.59 9.83
CA GLU A 71 11.64 -20.95 9.34
C GLU A 71 10.16 -21.37 9.40
N SER A 72 9.24 -20.46 9.76
CA SER A 72 7.83 -20.82 9.95
C SER A 72 6.84 -19.69 9.66
N TYR A 73 5.64 -20.09 9.27
CA TYR A 73 4.48 -19.23 9.10
C TYR A 73 3.51 -19.40 10.26
N CYS A 74 2.77 -18.34 10.60
CA CYS A 74 1.85 -18.36 11.73
C CYS A 74 0.46 -17.90 11.31
N LEU A 75 -0.57 -18.65 11.68
CA LEU A 75 -1.96 -18.23 11.57
C LEU A 75 -2.56 -17.98 12.95
N ALA A 76 -3.22 -16.83 13.10
CA ALA A 76 -4.09 -16.56 14.23
C ALA A 76 -5.47 -17.15 13.94
N THR A 77 -5.96 -17.96 14.87
CA THR A 77 -7.24 -18.66 14.76
C THR A 77 -8.11 -18.33 15.94
N TRP A 78 -9.42 -18.23 15.73
CA TRP A 78 -10.36 -17.93 16.79
C TRP A 78 -11.23 -19.15 17.07
N ILE A 79 -11.13 -19.72 18.27
CA ILE A 79 -12.00 -20.83 18.67
C ILE A 79 -13.35 -20.22 19.06
N ARG A 80 -14.38 -20.46 18.24
CA ARG A 80 -15.76 -20.25 18.69
C ARG A 80 -16.00 -21.19 19.86
N GLY A 81 -16.07 -20.65 21.07
CA GLY A 81 -16.60 -21.40 22.19
C GLY A 81 -17.99 -21.91 21.80
N LYS A 82 -18.31 -23.17 22.15
CA LYS A 82 -19.69 -23.65 22.18
C LYS A 82 -20.44 -22.93 23.31
N THR A 83 -20.61 -21.62 23.20
CA THR A 83 -21.48 -20.86 24.07
C THR A 83 -22.81 -20.74 23.34
N THR A 84 -23.83 -21.30 23.97
CA THR A 84 -25.27 -21.18 23.74
C THR A 84 -25.69 -19.77 23.28
N GLU A 85 -25.52 -19.49 22.00
CA GLU A 85 -26.21 -18.42 21.26
C GLU A 85 -27.13 -19.02 20.17
N GLU A 86 -27.39 -20.33 20.24
CA GLU A 86 -28.49 -21.00 19.54
C GLU A 86 -29.65 -21.23 20.53
N THR A 87 -30.35 -20.17 20.91
CA THR A 87 -31.76 -20.19 21.38
C THR A 87 -32.20 -18.77 21.78
N ALA A 88 -32.31 -17.90 20.80
CA ALA A 88 -33.27 -16.80 20.86
C ALA A 88 -34.12 -16.86 19.58
N SER A 89 -34.70 -18.04 19.33
CA SER A 89 -35.86 -18.15 18.46
C SER A 89 -37.00 -17.40 19.15
N ILE A 90 -37.31 -16.22 18.62
CA ILE A 90 -38.47 -15.42 18.99
C ILE A 90 -39.72 -16.28 18.77
N SER A 91 -40.24 -16.86 19.85
CA SER A 91 -41.61 -17.37 19.89
C SER A 91 -42.46 -16.32 20.60
N GLU A 92 -43.01 -15.38 19.84
CA GLU A 92 -44.02 -14.46 20.36
C GLU A 92 -45.41 -14.93 19.96
N SER A 93 -46.19 -15.30 20.97
CA SER A 93 -47.64 -15.10 20.98
C SER A 93 -48.00 -14.38 22.29
N PRO A 94 -49.07 -13.57 22.30
CA PRO A 94 -49.05 -12.27 22.96
C PRO A 94 -49.75 -12.24 24.31
N ALA A 95 -49.23 -11.47 25.28
CA ALA A 95 -50.03 -10.73 26.26
C ALA A 95 -49.18 -9.78 27.15
N GLU A 96 -49.48 -8.49 27.01
CA GLU A 96 -49.70 -7.48 28.07
C GLU A 96 -48.58 -7.08 29.07
N SER A 97 -47.97 -5.93 28.74
CA SER A 97 -47.78 -4.72 29.56
C SER A 97 -47.21 -4.82 31.00
N SER A 98 -45.98 -4.34 31.17
CA SER A 98 -45.69 -3.17 32.03
C SER A 98 -44.24 -2.70 31.88
N HIS A 99 -44.09 -1.44 31.50
CA HIS A 99 -42.81 -0.74 31.38
C HIS A 99 -42.15 -0.55 32.74
N ARG A 100 -40.91 -1.04 32.89
CA ARG A 100 -39.83 -0.39 33.64
C ARG A 100 -38.51 -0.65 32.93
N GLU A 101 -37.96 0.43 32.37
CA GLU A 101 -36.65 0.50 31.73
C GLU A 101 -35.57 0.32 32.81
N GLU A 102 -34.98 -0.87 32.90
CA GLU A 102 -33.61 -1.03 33.37
C GLU A 102 -32.74 -1.15 32.13
N GLN A 103 -32.08 -0.05 31.75
CA GLN A 103 -31.01 -0.09 30.77
C GLN A 103 -29.86 -0.95 31.31
N PRO A 104 -29.45 -2.04 30.63
CA PRO A 104 -28.14 -2.59 30.84
C PRO A 104 -27.15 -1.60 30.22
N SER A 105 -26.25 -1.03 31.02
CA SER A 105 -25.21 -0.12 30.54
C SER A 105 -24.40 -0.79 29.42
N ALA A 106 -24.50 -0.27 28.20
CA ALA A 106 -23.77 -0.73 27.02
C ALA A 106 -22.24 -0.79 27.23
N LEU A 107 -21.71 -0.04 28.20
CA LEU A 107 -20.30 -0.01 28.57
C LEU A 107 -19.75 -1.35 29.10
N ALA A 108 -20.56 -2.16 29.78
CA ALA A 108 -20.10 -3.42 30.38
C ALA A 108 -20.06 -4.60 29.39
N VAL A 109 -20.77 -4.50 28.26
CA VAL A 109 -20.80 -5.53 27.21
C VAL A 109 -19.61 -5.38 26.25
N GLU A 110 -19.06 -4.17 26.12
CA GLU A 110 -17.88 -3.89 25.29
C GLU A 110 -16.54 -4.19 25.99
N GLU A 111 -16.42 -3.98 27.31
CA GLU A 111 -15.19 -4.30 28.07
C GLU A 111 -14.83 -5.79 28.00
N LEU A 112 -15.84 -6.67 28.00
CA LEU A 112 -15.63 -8.12 27.83
C LEU A 112 -15.40 -8.53 26.37
N GLY A 113 -15.54 -7.62 25.40
CA GLY A 113 -15.47 -7.94 23.97
C GLY A 113 -14.06 -8.22 23.47
N PHE A 114 -13.12 -7.30 23.71
CA PHE A 114 -11.75 -7.43 23.22
C PHE A 114 -10.91 -8.40 24.07
N GLU A 115 -11.08 -8.40 25.40
CA GLU A 115 -10.38 -9.35 26.28
C GLU A 115 -10.77 -10.78 25.96
N ARG A 116 -12.07 -11.04 25.76
CA ARG A 116 -12.56 -12.37 25.34
C ARG A 116 -12.08 -12.73 23.94
N PHE A 117 -12.01 -11.76 23.03
CA PHE A 117 -11.44 -12.00 21.71
C PHE A 117 -9.98 -12.46 21.82
N HIS A 118 -9.14 -11.72 22.53
CA HIS A 118 -7.73 -12.07 22.74
C HIS A 118 -7.55 -13.40 23.50
N ALA A 119 -8.36 -13.67 24.53
CA ALA A 119 -8.32 -14.92 25.28
C ALA A 119 -8.64 -16.17 24.43
N LEU A 120 -9.30 -16.00 23.28
CA LEU A 120 -9.71 -17.09 22.39
C LEU A 120 -8.88 -17.18 21.11
N ILE A 121 -7.91 -16.26 20.91
CA ILE A 121 -6.96 -16.36 19.79
C ILE A 121 -5.92 -17.43 20.08
N HIS A 122 -5.72 -18.31 19.11
CA HIS A 122 -4.71 -19.35 19.15
C HIS A 122 -3.76 -19.21 17.95
N LYS A 123 -2.45 -19.29 18.24
CA LYS A 123 -1.40 -19.35 17.22
C LYS A 123 -1.28 -20.78 16.69
N ARG A 124 -1.32 -20.95 15.37
CA ARG A 124 -0.92 -22.18 14.67
C ARG A 124 0.32 -21.92 13.85
N GLU A 125 1.30 -22.80 13.95
CA GLU A 125 2.58 -22.70 13.23
C GLU A 125 2.64 -23.73 12.10
N PHE A 126 3.24 -23.32 10.97
CA PHE A 126 3.42 -24.13 9.77
C PHE A 126 4.86 -24.04 9.30
N LYS A 127 5.47 -25.16 8.93
CA LYS A 127 6.91 -25.21 8.60
C LYS A 127 7.19 -24.98 7.12
N SER A 128 6.16 -25.04 6.29
CA SER A 128 6.31 -24.87 4.84
C SER A 128 5.17 -24.07 4.25
N PHE A 129 5.45 -23.39 3.14
CA PHE A 129 4.46 -22.61 2.41
C PHE A 129 3.28 -23.46 1.88
N PRO A 130 3.47 -24.71 1.39
CA PRO A 130 2.35 -25.57 1.02
C PRO A 130 1.41 -25.89 2.19
N GLU A 131 1.94 -26.20 3.38
CA GLU A 131 1.12 -26.45 4.58
C GLU A 131 0.32 -25.21 5.00
N LEU A 132 0.96 -24.03 4.95
CA LEU A 132 0.28 -22.75 5.19
C LEU A 132 -0.87 -22.57 4.21
N LYS A 133 -0.62 -22.80 2.92
CA LYS A 133 -1.61 -22.62 1.86
C LYS A 133 -2.84 -23.49 2.09
N ASP A 134 -2.65 -24.78 2.37
CA ASP A 134 -3.77 -25.68 2.68
C ASP A 134 -4.57 -25.18 3.89
N ALA A 135 -3.88 -24.72 4.95
CA ALA A 135 -4.53 -24.18 6.14
C ALA A 135 -5.30 -22.88 5.89
N VAL A 136 -4.80 -21.99 5.02
CA VAL A 136 -5.53 -20.76 4.63
C VAL A 136 -6.82 -21.13 3.90
N TRP A 137 -6.81 -22.16 3.03
CA TRP A 137 -8.02 -22.65 2.36
C TRP A 137 -9.03 -23.26 3.32
N ASP A 138 -8.56 -24.10 4.25
CA ASP A 138 -9.40 -24.73 5.28
C ASP A 138 -10.09 -23.69 6.17
N GLN A 139 -9.49 -22.51 6.31
CA GLN A 139 -9.98 -21.40 7.14
C GLN A 139 -10.74 -20.34 6.34
N TYR A 140 -11.12 -20.59 5.09
CA TYR A 140 -11.84 -19.62 4.25
C TYR A 140 -13.03 -18.97 4.96
N SER A 141 -13.85 -19.77 5.64
CA SER A 141 -15.02 -19.28 6.37
C SER A 141 -14.63 -18.32 7.51
N ALA A 142 -13.47 -18.49 8.15
CA ALA A 142 -13.01 -17.57 9.19
C ALA A 142 -12.61 -16.20 8.61
N TRP A 143 -11.97 -16.17 7.44
CA TRP A 143 -11.54 -14.94 6.79
C TRP A 143 -12.71 -14.05 6.37
N THR A 144 -13.83 -14.64 5.94
CA THR A 144 -15.02 -13.89 5.51
C THR A 144 -15.92 -13.47 6.69
N ASN A 145 -15.88 -14.19 7.80
CA ASN A 145 -16.70 -13.95 8.98
C ASN A 145 -16.19 -12.83 9.92
N ARG A 146 -16.92 -12.61 11.03
CA ARG A 146 -16.53 -11.69 12.11
C ARG A 146 -15.08 -11.94 12.53
N PHE A 147 -14.32 -10.85 12.71
CA PHE A 147 -12.89 -10.83 13.03
C PHE A 147 -11.92 -11.32 11.94
N GLY A 148 -12.38 -11.77 10.76
CA GLY A 148 -11.48 -12.31 9.72
C GLY A 148 -10.33 -11.36 9.32
N VAL A 149 -10.59 -10.05 9.23
CA VAL A 149 -9.56 -9.03 8.94
C VAL A 149 -8.53 -8.95 10.08
N LEU A 150 -8.99 -8.96 11.33
CA LEU A 150 -8.11 -8.95 12.51
C LEU A 150 -7.30 -10.25 12.61
N LEU A 151 -7.91 -11.41 12.38
CA LEU A 151 -7.20 -12.69 12.38
C LEU A 151 -6.12 -12.74 11.31
N PHE A 152 -6.40 -12.20 10.13
CA PHE A 152 -5.39 -12.08 9.09
C PHE A 152 -4.27 -11.11 9.50
N LEU A 153 -4.59 -9.95 10.06
CA LEU A 153 -3.60 -9.01 10.58
C LEU A 153 -2.69 -9.66 11.63
N TYR A 154 -3.25 -10.36 12.62
CA TYR A 154 -2.45 -11.10 13.61
C TYR A 154 -1.61 -12.19 12.96
N SER A 155 -2.12 -12.87 11.93
CA SER A 155 -1.35 -13.88 11.18
C SER A 155 -0.12 -13.27 10.51
N VAL A 156 -0.26 -12.09 9.90
CA VAL A 156 0.86 -11.33 9.30
C VAL A 156 1.87 -10.91 10.37
N ILE A 157 1.42 -10.32 11.47
CA ILE A 157 2.29 -9.89 12.59
C ILE A 157 3.06 -11.08 13.18
N LEU A 158 2.38 -12.21 13.41
CA LEU A 158 2.99 -13.41 13.97
C LEU A 158 3.96 -14.08 13.00
N THR A 159 3.65 -14.06 11.70
CA THR A 159 4.53 -14.61 10.64
C THR A 159 5.79 -13.76 10.48
N LYS A 160 5.67 -12.43 10.52
CA LYS A 160 6.82 -11.52 10.51
C LYS A 160 7.66 -11.64 11.80
N GLY A 161 6.99 -11.80 12.93
CA GLY A 161 7.57 -11.81 14.27
C GLY A 161 7.56 -10.41 14.92
N ILE A 162 7.07 -10.33 16.16
CA ILE A 162 6.90 -9.07 16.90
C ILE A 162 8.24 -8.35 17.08
N GLU A 163 9.30 -9.07 17.42
CA GLU A 163 10.63 -8.47 17.63
C GLU A 163 11.22 -7.94 16.32
N ASN A 164 10.98 -8.63 15.19
CA ASN A 164 11.41 -8.12 13.88
C ASN A 164 10.68 -6.82 13.53
N ILE A 165 9.37 -6.73 13.80
CA ILE A 165 8.60 -5.50 13.60
C ILE A 165 9.15 -4.36 14.46
N LYS A 166 9.40 -4.61 15.76
CA LYS A 166 9.97 -3.60 16.66
C LYS A 166 11.35 -3.11 16.23
N ASN A 167 12.15 -3.97 15.60
CA ASN A 167 13.47 -3.61 15.08
C ASN A 167 13.40 -2.82 13.76
N GLU A 168 12.28 -2.87 13.05
CA GLU A 168 12.06 -2.14 11.79
C GLU A 168 11.37 -0.79 11.99
N ILE A 169 10.63 -0.61 13.09
CA ILE A 169 9.96 0.65 13.44
C ILE A 169 10.94 1.59 14.17
N GLU A 170 10.92 2.88 13.83
CA GLU A 170 11.79 3.89 14.44
C GLU A 170 11.46 4.15 15.91
N ASP A 171 10.16 4.32 16.23
CA ASP A 171 9.66 4.43 17.59
C ASP A 171 8.73 3.25 17.92
N ALA A 172 9.28 2.25 18.60
CA ALA A 172 8.52 1.06 19.02
C ALA A 172 7.43 1.36 20.07
N THR A 173 7.33 2.59 20.58
CA THR A 173 6.22 3.03 21.44
C THR A 173 5.00 3.48 20.64
N GLU A 174 5.15 3.81 19.36
CA GLU A 174 4.03 4.14 18.48
C GLU A 174 3.22 2.88 18.13
N PRO A 175 1.89 2.89 18.32
CA PRO A 175 1.08 1.73 18.02
C PRO A 175 0.87 1.57 16.51
N LEU A 176 0.84 0.31 16.03
CA LEU A 176 0.56 0.02 14.62
C LEU A 176 -0.84 0.47 14.17
N ILE A 177 -1.78 0.55 15.10
CA ILE A 177 -3.15 1.02 14.91
C ILE A 177 -3.39 2.15 15.92
N ASP A 178 -3.84 3.30 15.44
CA ASP A 178 -4.21 4.42 16.29
C ASP A 178 -5.33 4.01 17.27
N PRO A 179 -5.13 4.20 18.59
CA PRO A 179 -6.06 3.71 19.60
C PRO A 179 -7.37 4.51 19.67
N VAL A 180 -7.43 5.70 19.09
CA VAL A 180 -8.60 6.58 19.15
C VAL A 180 -9.49 6.42 17.92
N TYR A 181 -8.88 6.40 16.73
CA TYR A 181 -9.55 6.44 15.44
C TYR A 181 -9.42 5.13 14.65
N GLY A 182 -8.57 4.21 15.08
CA GLY A 182 -8.39 2.90 14.44
C GLY A 182 -7.63 2.95 13.10
N HIS A 183 -6.98 4.06 12.79
CA HIS A 183 -6.18 4.20 11.57
C HIS A 183 -4.90 3.36 11.65
N GLY A 184 -4.57 2.63 10.58
CA GLY A 184 -3.28 1.95 10.51
C GLY A 184 -2.14 2.94 10.28
N SER A 185 -1.06 2.79 11.05
CA SER A 185 0.20 3.50 10.86
C SER A 185 0.82 3.21 9.48
N GLN A 186 1.71 4.09 9.03
CA GLN A 186 2.48 3.84 7.80
C GLN A 186 3.31 2.55 7.90
N SER A 187 3.85 2.22 9.07
CA SER A 187 4.55 0.97 9.34
C SER A 187 3.67 -0.26 9.09
N LEU A 188 2.40 -0.21 9.50
CA LEU A 188 1.45 -1.30 9.21
C LEU A 188 1.14 -1.41 7.72
N ILE A 189 0.94 -0.28 7.05
CA ILE A 189 0.68 -0.23 5.60
C ILE A 189 1.88 -0.83 4.84
N ASN A 190 3.10 -0.40 5.18
CA ASN A 190 4.34 -0.90 4.58
C ASN A 190 4.57 -2.39 4.86
N LEU A 191 4.23 -2.89 6.05
CA LEU A 191 4.30 -4.32 6.36
C LEU A 191 3.45 -5.15 5.41
N LEU A 192 2.21 -4.71 5.15
CA LEU A 192 1.29 -5.41 4.25
C LEU A 192 1.60 -5.21 2.77
N LEU A 193 2.30 -4.12 2.41
CA LEU A 193 2.71 -3.81 1.04
C LEU A 193 4.03 -4.49 0.63
N THR A 194 4.97 -4.60 1.56
CA THR A 194 6.38 -4.91 1.26
C THR A 194 6.97 -6.05 2.09
N GLY A 195 6.29 -6.46 3.16
CA GLY A 195 6.80 -7.40 4.15
C GLY A 195 7.71 -6.77 5.21
N HIS A 196 7.93 -5.44 5.18
CA HIS A 196 8.78 -4.71 6.12
C HIS A 196 8.01 -3.56 6.78
N ALA A 197 8.10 -3.45 8.11
CA ALA A 197 7.35 -2.51 8.93
C ALA A 197 8.05 -1.16 9.13
N VAL A 198 8.80 -0.69 8.13
CA VAL A 198 9.46 0.62 8.19
C VAL A 198 8.41 1.74 8.15
N SER A 199 8.64 2.84 8.88
CA SER A 199 7.72 3.99 8.95
C SER A 199 7.74 4.85 7.69
N ASN A 200 8.81 4.79 6.91
CA ASN A 200 9.06 5.74 5.83
C ASN A 200 8.68 5.21 4.44
N VAL A 201 8.44 6.13 3.52
CA VAL A 201 7.97 5.84 2.15
C VAL A 201 9.00 6.19 1.07
N TRP A 202 10.22 6.60 1.43
CA TRP A 202 11.31 6.84 0.50
C TRP A 202 12.17 5.59 0.27
N ASP A 203 13.01 5.61 -0.74
CA ASP A 203 13.91 4.51 -1.07
C ASP A 203 15.18 4.54 -0.21
N GLY A 204 15.57 3.37 0.29
CA GLY A 204 16.82 3.15 1.03
C GLY A 204 16.85 3.78 2.43
N ASP A 205 17.87 3.39 3.19
CA ASP A 205 18.12 3.98 4.50
C ASP A 205 18.72 5.39 4.34
N ARG A 206 18.37 6.29 5.26
CA ARG A 206 18.96 7.62 5.36
C ARG A 206 19.62 7.80 6.71
N GLU A 207 20.69 8.59 6.75
CA GLU A 207 21.32 9.01 8.00
C GLU A 207 21.05 10.49 8.21
N CYS A 208 20.39 10.83 9.31
CA CYS A 208 20.08 12.20 9.68
C CYS A 208 20.60 12.47 11.09
N SER A 209 21.58 13.37 11.23
CA SER A 209 22.16 13.76 12.52
C SER A 209 22.63 12.58 13.40
N GLY A 210 23.18 11.53 12.77
CA GLY A 210 23.62 10.31 13.44
C GLY A 210 22.51 9.31 13.79
N MET A 211 21.27 9.59 13.42
CA MET A 211 20.15 8.64 13.47
C MET A 211 19.98 7.96 12.12
N LYS A 212 19.93 6.63 12.12
CA LYS A 212 19.63 5.83 10.93
C LYS A 212 18.12 5.66 10.79
N LEU A 213 17.56 6.22 9.74
CA LEU A 213 16.15 6.12 9.37
C LEU A 213 15.98 5.07 8.28
N LEU A 214 15.11 4.09 8.49
CA LEU A 214 14.93 2.99 7.55
C LEU A 214 13.91 3.36 6.48
N GLY A 215 14.24 3.11 5.21
CA GLY A 215 13.32 3.30 4.08
C GLY A 215 12.91 2.00 3.42
N ILE A 216 12.34 2.09 2.22
CA ILE A 216 11.95 0.95 1.40
C ILE A 216 13.18 0.43 0.65
N HIS A 217 13.52 -0.84 0.76
CA HIS A 217 14.74 -1.39 0.16
C HIS A 217 14.58 -2.03 -1.22
N LYS A 218 13.33 -2.28 -1.66
CA LYS A 218 13.06 -2.98 -2.92
C LYS A 218 11.78 -2.48 -3.58
N GLN A 219 11.76 -2.53 -4.92
CA GLN A 219 10.57 -2.24 -5.72
C GLN A 219 9.39 -3.11 -5.27
N ALA A 220 8.30 -2.46 -4.84
CA ALA A 220 7.12 -3.12 -4.33
C ALA A 220 6.31 -3.79 -5.45
N THR A 221 5.51 -4.81 -5.07
CA THR A 221 4.63 -5.50 -6.05
C THR A 221 3.48 -4.60 -6.48
N VAL A 222 2.88 -3.91 -5.52
CA VAL A 222 1.88 -2.84 -5.71
C VAL A 222 2.41 -1.58 -5.04
N GLY A 223 2.06 -0.42 -5.59
CA GLY A 223 2.61 0.85 -5.21
C GLY A 223 1.83 1.55 -4.09
N PHE A 224 2.36 2.68 -3.67
CA PHE A 224 1.72 3.57 -2.72
C PHE A 224 1.96 5.01 -3.16
N LEU A 225 0.92 5.84 -3.10
CA LEU A 225 0.97 7.28 -3.28
C LEU A 225 0.13 7.89 -2.15
N THR A 226 0.45 9.11 -1.73
CA THR A 226 -0.28 9.76 -0.64
C THR A 226 -0.49 11.23 -0.91
N LEU A 227 -1.64 11.73 -0.47
CA LEU A 227 -1.96 13.15 -0.53
C LEU A 227 -0.94 13.98 0.27
N MET A 228 -0.35 13.38 1.30
CA MET A 228 0.68 14.00 2.15
C MET A 228 1.91 14.42 1.35
N GLU A 229 2.24 13.72 0.28
CA GLU A 229 3.33 14.11 -0.62
C GLU A 229 2.97 15.37 -1.42
N SER A 230 1.75 15.45 -1.94
CA SER A 230 1.27 16.66 -2.63
C SER A 230 1.26 17.90 -1.71
N LEU A 231 1.09 17.66 -0.40
CA LEU A 231 1.13 18.67 0.66
C LEU A 231 2.55 18.93 1.18
N ARG A 232 3.56 18.24 0.63
CA ARG A 232 4.99 18.34 0.97
C ARG A 232 5.35 17.89 2.39
N TYR A 233 4.53 17.04 3.02
CA TYR A 233 4.86 16.43 4.32
C TYR A 233 5.82 15.26 4.21
N CYS A 234 5.83 14.56 3.07
CA CYS A 234 6.76 13.45 2.79
C CYS A 234 7.11 13.40 1.30
N LYS A 235 8.08 12.57 0.95
CA LYS A 235 8.48 12.28 -0.45
C LYS A 235 8.44 10.77 -0.65
N VAL A 236 7.58 10.30 -1.54
CA VAL A 236 7.45 8.87 -1.83
C VAL A 236 8.53 8.47 -2.82
N GLY A 237 9.24 7.39 -2.51
CA GLY A 237 10.34 6.85 -3.30
C GLY A 237 9.89 6.12 -4.57
N SER A 238 10.82 5.92 -5.48
CA SER A 238 10.61 5.23 -6.75
C SER A 238 10.13 3.78 -6.56
N TYR A 239 10.54 3.10 -5.48
CA TYR A 239 10.14 1.72 -5.21
C TYR A 239 8.64 1.56 -4.90
N LEU A 240 7.99 2.62 -4.44
CA LEU A 240 6.54 2.67 -4.23
C LEU A 240 5.81 3.40 -5.38
N LYS A 241 6.44 4.40 -6.01
CA LYS A 241 5.85 5.12 -7.16
C LYS A 241 5.84 4.28 -8.44
N SER A 242 6.82 3.42 -8.64
CA SER A 242 6.95 2.55 -9.83
C SER A 242 6.94 1.09 -9.40
N PRO A 243 5.79 0.56 -8.94
CA PRO A 243 5.66 -0.85 -8.53
C PRO A 243 5.77 -1.81 -9.71
N LYS A 244 5.80 -3.12 -9.44
CA LYS A 244 5.84 -4.16 -10.49
C LYS A 244 4.54 -4.30 -11.29
N PHE A 245 3.40 -3.93 -10.70
CA PHE A 245 2.09 -3.93 -11.33
C PHE A 245 1.47 -2.54 -11.24
N PRO A 246 0.73 -2.06 -12.26
CA PRO A 246 0.15 -0.72 -12.31
C PRO A 246 -1.07 -0.58 -11.37
N ILE A 247 -0.81 -0.77 -10.08
CA ILE A 247 -1.77 -0.76 -8.98
C ILE A 247 -1.11 0.01 -7.84
N TRP A 248 -1.78 1.03 -7.33
CA TRP A 248 -1.30 1.90 -6.27
C TRP A 248 -2.36 2.05 -5.20
N ILE A 249 -1.99 1.86 -3.94
CA ILE A 249 -2.81 2.35 -2.83
C ILE A 249 -2.64 3.86 -2.77
N LEU A 250 -3.76 4.59 -2.67
CA LEU A 250 -3.79 6.03 -2.45
C LEU A 250 -4.18 6.32 -1.01
N GLY A 251 -3.28 6.96 -0.26
CA GLY A 251 -3.53 7.43 1.11
C GLY A 251 -4.04 8.87 1.17
N SER A 252 -5.15 9.07 1.89
CA SER A 252 -5.54 10.38 2.41
C SER A 252 -5.03 10.57 3.85
N GLU A 253 -5.54 11.57 4.56
CA GLU A 253 -5.30 11.74 5.99
C GLU A 253 -5.88 10.60 6.83
N THR A 254 -6.99 10.00 6.40
CA THR A 254 -7.79 9.09 7.25
C THR A 254 -8.20 7.78 6.58
N HIS A 255 -7.98 7.64 5.27
CA HIS A 255 -8.49 6.50 4.50
C HIS A 255 -7.55 6.07 3.38
N LEU A 256 -7.72 4.82 2.95
CA LEU A 256 -6.94 4.19 1.89
C LEU A 256 -7.86 3.67 0.80
N THR A 257 -7.56 4.04 -0.42
CA THR A 257 -8.26 3.61 -1.63
C THR A 257 -7.26 2.97 -2.60
N VAL A 258 -7.72 2.36 -3.69
CA VAL A 258 -6.82 1.76 -4.68
C VAL A 258 -7.07 2.37 -6.05
N PHE A 259 -6.01 2.85 -6.69
CA PHE A 259 -5.99 3.31 -8.07
C PHE A 259 -5.20 2.32 -8.91
N PHE A 260 -5.71 1.96 -10.08
CA PHE A 260 -5.01 1.01 -10.94
C PHE A 260 -5.34 1.22 -12.42
N ALA A 261 -4.47 0.67 -13.25
CA ALA A 261 -4.64 0.55 -14.68
C ALA A 261 -4.29 -0.88 -15.10
N LYS A 262 -4.48 -1.21 -16.37
CA LYS A 262 -4.08 -2.51 -16.94
C LYS A 262 -2.85 -2.44 -17.83
N ASP A 263 -2.45 -1.22 -18.21
CA ASP A 263 -1.30 -1.00 -19.06
C ASP A 263 -0.02 -1.18 -18.24
N MET A 264 0.68 -2.29 -18.47
CA MET A 264 1.97 -2.57 -17.83
C MET A 264 3.06 -1.58 -18.26
N ALA A 265 2.91 -0.83 -19.36
CA ALA A 265 3.88 0.18 -19.75
C ALA A 265 3.93 1.38 -18.77
N LEU A 266 2.90 1.54 -17.93
CA LEU A 266 2.85 2.56 -16.88
C LEU A 266 3.78 2.26 -15.71
N VAL A 267 4.26 1.02 -15.64
CA VAL A 267 5.20 0.55 -14.64
C VAL A 267 6.42 -0.06 -15.34
N ALA A 268 7.56 0.62 -15.21
CA ALA A 268 8.83 0.09 -15.65
C ALA A 268 9.66 -0.33 -14.43
N PRO A 269 10.63 -1.25 -14.60
CA PRO A 269 11.76 -1.34 -13.69
C PRO A 269 12.39 0.05 -13.46
N GLU A 270 13.04 0.25 -12.30
CA GLU A 270 13.74 1.52 -11.98
C GLU A 270 14.59 1.96 -13.20
N ALA A 271 14.29 3.15 -13.73
CA ALA A 271 15.05 3.68 -14.86
C ALA A 271 16.50 3.94 -14.41
N PRO A 272 17.50 3.78 -15.28
CA PRO A 272 18.90 4.07 -14.93
C PRO A 272 19.10 5.47 -14.32
N SER A 273 18.34 6.46 -14.78
CA SER A 273 18.33 7.83 -14.23
C SER A 273 17.79 7.91 -12.80
N GLU A 274 16.80 7.10 -12.43
CA GLU A 274 16.26 7.07 -11.06
C GLU A 274 17.19 6.30 -10.12
N GLN A 275 17.81 5.22 -10.59
CA GLN A 275 18.91 4.57 -9.86
C GLN A 275 20.06 5.57 -9.63
N ALA A 276 20.43 6.33 -10.65
CA ALA A 276 21.45 7.38 -10.56
C ALA A 276 21.08 8.46 -9.55
N ARG A 277 19.83 8.93 -9.57
CA ARG A 277 19.31 9.89 -8.60
C ARG A 277 19.44 9.36 -7.17
N ARG A 278 19.03 8.12 -6.93
CA ARG A 278 19.07 7.50 -5.60
C ARG A 278 20.50 7.35 -5.08
N VAL A 279 21.42 6.86 -5.92
CA VAL A 279 22.84 6.78 -5.53
C VAL A 279 23.39 8.18 -5.28
N PHE A 280 23.09 9.17 -6.12
CA PHE A 280 23.51 10.54 -5.87
C PHE A 280 23.02 11.06 -4.50
N GLN A 281 21.76 10.80 -4.16
CA GLN A 281 21.16 11.18 -2.88
C GLN A 281 21.82 10.53 -1.66
N THR A 282 22.46 9.36 -1.78
CA THR A 282 23.23 8.80 -0.65
C THR A 282 24.46 9.64 -0.29
N TYR A 283 24.90 10.53 -1.19
CA TYR A 283 26.00 11.47 -0.98
C TYR A 283 25.50 12.91 -0.72
N ASP A 284 24.19 13.14 -0.77
CA ASP A 284 23.50 14.39 -0.43
C ASP A 284 22.50 14.13 0.72
N PRO A 285 22.98 13.90 1.96
CA PRO A 285 22.13 13.50 3.08
C PRO A 285 21.10 14.57 3.48
N GLU A 286 21.30 15.82 3.06
CA GLU A 286 20.41 16.95 3.33
C GLU A 286 19.37 17.16 2.21
N ASP A 287 19.36 16.35 1.14
CA ASP A 287 18.49 16.49 -0.06
C ASP A 287 18.53 17.91 -0.64
N ASN A 288 19.71 18.55 -0.63
CA ASN A 288 19.95 19.90 -1.15
C ASN A 288 19.91 19.96 -2.69
N GLY A 289 19.98 18.80 -3.36
CA GLY A 289 20.05 18.66 -4.81
C GLY A 289 21.46 18.77 -5.39
N PHE A 290 22.49 18.73 -4.55
CA PHE A 290 23.90 18.82 -4.96
C PHE A 290 24.85 18.08 -4.02
N ILE A 291 26.04 17.76 -4.51
CA ILE A 291 27.15 17.18 -3.73
C ILE A 291 28.43 18.00 -3.94
N PRO A 292 29.38 17.97 -3.00
CA PRO A 292 30.74 18.46 -3.25
C PRO A 292 31.40 17.72 -4.42
N ASP A 293 32.18 18.44 -5.24
CA ASP A 293 32.89 17.85 -6.39
C ASP A 293 33.87 16.73 -5.96
N THR A 294 34.35 16.76 -4.72
CA THR A 294 35.20 15.73 -4.13
C THR A 294 34.54 14.36 -4.09
N LEU A 295 33.20 14.29 -4.04
CA LEU A 295 32.43 13.04 -3.99
C LEU A 295 32.07 12.50 -5.38
N LEU A 296 32.35 13.24 -6.46
CA LEU A 296 31.95 12.84 -7.82
C LEU A 296 32.54 11.48 -8.23
N GLU A 297 33.81 11.21 -7.88
CA GLU A 297 34.47 9.94 -8.18
C GLU A 297 33.75 8.76 -7.52
N ASP A 298 33.37 8.91 -6.26
CA ASP A 298 32.68 7.86 -5.49
C ASP A 298 31.27 7.60 -6.01
N VAL A 299 30.54 8.65 -6.38
CA VAL A 299 29.22 8.54 -7.04
C VAL A 299 29.33 7.80 -8.37
N MET A 300 30.32 8.17 -9.20
CA MET A 300 30.54 7.53 -10.50
C MET A 300 30.91 6.04 -10.33
N LYS A 301 31.77 5.70 -9.36
CA LYS A 301 32.08 4.31 -9.03
C LYS A 301 30.86 3.53 -8.56
N ALA A 302 30.05 4.12 -7.68
CA ALA A 302 28.84 3.49 -7.17
C ALA A 302 27.78 3.25 -8.26
N LEU A 303 27.83 4.02 -9.35
CA LEU A 303 26.98 3.87 -10.53
C LEU A 303 27.58 3.03 -11.66
N ASP A 304 28.75 2.42 -11.43
CA ASP A 304 29.48 1.66 -12.45
C ASP A 304 29.78 2.49 -13.71
N LEU A 305 29.98 3.81 -13.53
CA LEU A 305 30.44 4.73 -14.57
C LEU A 305 31.98 4.74 -14.63
N VAL A 306 32.51 5.19 -15.77
CA VAL A 306 33.96 5.39 -15.94
C VAL A 306 34.47 6.36 -14.88
N SER A 307 35.38 5.91 -14.02
CA SER A 307 35.83 6.66 -12.83
C SER A 307 37.36 6.84 -12.77
N ASP A 308 38.02 6.81 -13.93
CA ASP A 308 39.44 7.13 -14.03
C ASP A 308 39.71 8.60 -13.65
N PRO A 309 40.77 8.92 -12.87
CA PRO A 309 41.00 10.27 -12.36
C PRO A 309 41.05 11.37 -13.44
N GLU A 310 41.57 11.06 -14.63
CA GLU A 310 41.61 12.00 -15.76
C GLU A 310 40.20 12.30 -16.30
N TYR A 311 39.35 11.28 -16.42
CA TYR A 311 37.99 11.43 -16.89
C TYR A 311 37.11 12.12 -15.84
N VAL A 312 37.27 11.78 -14.56
CA VAL A 312 36.55 12.47 -13.47
C VAL A 312 36.88 13.96 -13.47
N ASN A 313 38.14 14.36 -13.60
CA ASN A 313 38.52 15.78 -13.67
C ASN A 313 37.93 16.51 -14.88
N LEU A 314 37.83 15.83 -16.03
CA LEU A 314 37.12 16.36 -17.20
C LEU A 314 35.63 16.59 -16.88
N MET A 315 34.99 15.61 -16.25
CA MET A 315 33.57 15.68 -15.88
C MET A 315 33.30 16.74 -14.82
N LYS A 316 34.19 16.95 -13.84
CA LYS A 316 34.11 18.07 -12.88
C LYS A 316 34.06 19.41 -13.61
N THR A 317 34.97 19.61 -14.56
CA THR A 317 35.04 20.86 -15.33
C THR A 317 33.77 21.07 -16.19
N LYS A 318 33.15 19.98 -16.65
CA LYS A 318 31.93 20.03 -17.46
C LYS A 318 30.67 20.30 -16.64
N LEU A 319 30.55 19.65 -15.47
CA LEU A 319 29.38 19.72 -14.61
C LEU A 319 29.39 20.94 -13.68
N ASP A 320 30.57 21.50 -13.41
CA ASP A 320 30.78 22.73 -12.65
C ASP A 320 31.66 23.71 -13.46
N PRO A 321 31.14 24.30 -14.54
CA PRO A 321 31.91 25.20 -15.39
C PRO A 321 32.29 26.52 -14.68
N GLU A 322 31.59 26.86 -13.60
CA GLU A 322 31.83 28.06 -12.79
C GLU A 322 32.88 27.84 -11.69
N GLY A 323 33.24 26.57 -11.41
CA GLY A 323 34.23 26.21 -10.41
C GLY A 323 33.76 26.50 -8.98
N LEU A 324 32.47 26.31 -8.71
CA LEU A 324 31.85 26.50 -7.40
C LEU A 324 32.19 25.38 -6.39
N GLY A 325 32.78 24.27 -6.86
CA GLY A 325 33.10 23.09 -6.07
C GLY A 325 31.91 22.19 -5.77
N ILE A 326 30.81 22.33 -6.53
CA ILE A 326 29.58 21.56 -6.35
C ILE A 326 29.11 20.94 -7.66
N ILE A 327 28.55 19.74 -7.58
CA ILE A 327 27.91 19.05 -8.70
C ILE A 327 26.42 19.02 -8.43
N LEU A 328 25.64 19.54 -9.38
CA LEU A 328 24.18 19.54 -9.29
C LEU A 328 23.60 18.23 -9.84
N LEU A 329 22.57 17.71 -9.17
CA LEU A 329 21.90 16.46 -9.56
C LEU A 329 21.32 16.52 -10.98
N GLY A 330 20.67 17.64 -11.35
CA GLY A 330 20.04 17.80 -12.66
C GLY A 330 21.04 17.68 -13.83
N PRO A 331 22.08 18.52 -13.89
CA PRO A 331 23.16 18.40 -14.87
C PRO A 331 23.85 17.04 -14.89
N PHE A 332 24.08 16.43 -13.71
CA PHE A 332 24.65 15.10 -13.61
C PHE A 332 23.79 14.05 -14.32
N LEU A 333 22.47 14.03 -14.06
CA LEU A 333 21.54 13.11 -14.70
C LEU A 333 21.45 13.36 -16.20
N GLN A 334 21.38 14.61 -16.63
CA GLN A 334 21.30 14.95 -18.06
C GLN A 334 22.51 14.45 -18.84
N GLU A 335 23.69 14.49 -18.23
CA GLU A 335 24.95 14.11 -18.85
C GLU A 335 25.14 12.60 -18.96
N PHE A 336 24.91 11.86 -17.88
CA PHE A 336 25.17 10.42 -17.83
C PHE A 336 23.94 9.55 -18.12
N PHE A 337 22.75 10.08 -17.89
CA PHE A 337 21.47 9.39 -18.00
C PHE A 337 20.43 10.27 -18.71
N PRO A 338 20.70 10.74 -19.95
CA PRO A 338 19.76 11.58 -20.67
C PRO A 338 18.40 10.89 -20.79
N GLU A 339 17.33 11.67 -20.61
CA GLU A 339 15.96 11.16 -20.64
C GLU A 339 15.72 10.38 -21.94
N GLN A 340 15.30 9.11 -21.81
CA GLN A 340 14.77 8.35 -22.93
C GLN A 340 13.28 8.68 -23.02
N ASP A 341 12.78 8.99 -24.23
CA ASP A 341 11.37 9.29 -24.47
C ASP A 341 10.47 8.31 -23.71
N SER A 342 9.68 8.84 -22.77
CA SER A 342 8.76 8.02 -21.98
C SER A 342 7.76 7.41 -22.94
N ARG A 343 7.80 6.09 -23.13
CA ARG A 343 6.83 5.32 -23.95
C ARG A 343 5.43 5.26 -23.33
N VAL A 344 5.13 6.11 -22.34
CA VAL A 344 3.84 6.16 -21.68
C VAL A 344 2.84 6.65 -22.71
N SER A 345 1.80 5.85 -22.96
CA SER A 345 0.68 6.22 -23.80
C SER A 345 0.13 7.58 -23.34
N GLU A 346 -0.05 8.52 -24.27
CA GLU A 346 -0.58 9.88 -23.98
C GLU A 346 -1.93 9.84 -23.25
N SER A 347 -2.67 8.73 -23.41
CA SER A 347 -3.86 8.43 -22.61
C SER A 347 -3.98 6.94 -22.30
N PHE A 348 -4.59 6.61 -21.15
CA PHE A 348 -4.82 5.23 -20.72
C PHE A 348 -6.05 5.11 -19.82
N THR A 349 -6.69 3.94 -19.85
CA THR A 349 -7.84 3.63 -18.98
C THR A 349 -7.38 3.36 -17.55
N VAL A 350 -8.10 3.95 -16.60
CA VAL A 350 -7.83 3.88 -15.17
C VAL A 350 -9.08 3.48 -14.41
N TYR A 351 -8.87 2.97 -13.21
CA TYR A 351 -9.91 2.54 -12.31
C TYR A 351 -9.59 3.00 -10.89
N HIS A 352 -10.63 3.34 -10.14
CA HIS A 352 -10.54 3.65 -8.72
C HIS A 352 -11.46 2.73 -7.92
N TYR A 353 -10.96 2.25 -6.79
CA TYR A 353 -11.68 1.44 -5.81
C TYR A 353 -11.68 2.16 -4.47
N ASN A 354 -12.87 2.28 -3.87
CA ASN A 354 -13.03 2.65 -2.47
C ASN A 354 -13.91 1.58 -1.78
N GLY A 355 -13.41 1.01 -0.68
CA GLY A 355 -14.14 -0.02 0.07
C GLY A 355 -15.36 0.50 0.85
N LEU A 356 -15.46 1.81 1.09
CA LEU A 356 -16.55 2.40 1.88
C LEU A 356 -17.77 2.70 1.00
N LYS A 357 -18.93 2.11 1.32
CA LYS A 357 -20.18 2.33 0.57
C LYS A 357 -20.55 3.79 0.46
N GLN A 358 -20.55 4.54 1.57
CA GLN A 358 -20.94 5.95 1.58
C GLN A 358 -20.04 6.86 0.71
N SER A 359 -18.84 6.39 0.38
CA SER A 359 -17.83 7.13 -0.39
C SER A 359 -17.92 6.85 -1.90
N ASN A 360 -18.82 5.95 -2.32
CA ASN A 360 -19.04 5.57 -3.70
C ASN A 360 -20.35 6.13 -4.26
N TYR A 361 -20.41 6.24 -5.59
CA TYR A 361 -21.65 6.58 -6.30
C TYR A 361 -22.72 5.51 -6.04
N ASN A 362 -23.97 5.93 -5.81
CA ASN A 362 -25.11 5.08 -5.45
C ASN A 362 -24.91 4.22 -4.17
N GLU A 363 -23.98 4.59 -3.30
CA GLU A 363 -23.69 3.85 -2.04
C GLU A 363 -23.32 2.38 -2.25
N LYS A 364 -22.68 2.07 -3.39
CA LYS A 364 -22.26 0.72 -3.79
C LYS A 364 -20.77 0.67 -4.03
N VAL A 365 -20.08 -0.29 -3.42
CA VAL A 365 -18.65 -0.53 -3.69
C VAL A 365 -18.52 -1.11 -5.10
N MET A 366 -18.01 -0.30 -6.03
CA MET A 366 -17.77 -0.66 -7.43
C MET A 366 -16.52 0.05 -7.94
N TYR A 367 -15.91 -0.44 -9.02
CA TYR A 367 -14.81 0.29 -9.64
C TYR A 367 -15.35 1.45 -10.47
N VAL A 368 -14.85 2.66 -10.19
CA VAL A 368 -15.09 3.83 -11.04
C VAL A 368 -14.05 3.85 -12.14
N GLU A 369 -14.51 3.69 -13.38
CA GLU A 369 -13.66 3.75 -14.57
C GLU A 369 -13.45 5.20 -15.02
N GLY A 370 -12.27 5.49 -15.55
CA GLY A 370 -11.96 6.77 -16.16
C GLY A 370 -10.85 6.67 -17.20
N THR A 371 -10.53 7.81 -17.79
CA THR A 371 -9.41 7.97 -18.72
C THR A 371 -8.43 8.96 -18.10
N ALA A 372 -7.17 8.54 -17.95
CA ALA A 372 -6.07 9.43 -17.65
C ALA A 372 -5.45 9.92 -18.95
N VAL A 373 -5.12 11.21 -19.00
CA VAL A 373 -4.35 11.83 -20.09
C VAL A 373 -3.12 12.45 -19.46
N VAL A 374 -1.93 12.06 -19.93
CA VAL A 374 -0.66 12.64 -19.47
C VAL A 374 -0.19 13.56 -20.58
N LEU A 375 -0.40 14.85 -20.38
CA LEU A 375 0.00 15.88 -21.33
C LEU A 375 1.52 16.10 -21.16
N GLY A 376 2.24 16.23 -22.27
CA GLY A 376 3.67 16.59 -22.23
C GLY A 376 3.89 18.00 -21.63
N PHE A 377 5.10 18.54 -21.76
CA PHE A 377 5.43 19.91 -21.31
C PHE A 377 4.66 21.04 -22.04
N GLU A 378 3.69 20.72 -22.90
CA GLU A 378 2.83 21.69 -23.57
C GLU A 378 1.66 22.07 -22.65
N GLU A 379 1.28 23.36 -22.65
CA GLU A 379 0.17 23.87 -21.83
C GLU A 379 -1.08 23.00 -22.01
N PRO A 380 -1.69 22.51 -20.91
CA PRO A 380 -2.81 21.60 -21.01
C PRO A 380 -4.00 22.29 -21.68
N MET A 381 -4.37 21.87 -22.90
CA MET A 381 -5.61 22.29 -23.55
C MET A 381 -6.86 21.77 -22.80
N LEU A 382 -6.68 20.76 -21.95
CA LEU A 382 -7.71 20.15 -21.11
C LEU A 382 -7.30 20.32 -19.64
N GLN A 383 -8.12 21.00 -18.85
CA GLN A 383 -7.93 21.12 -17.40
C GLN A 383 -9.16 20.61 -16.68
N THR A 384 -8.99 19.55 -15.90
CA THR A 384 -10.03 18.93 -15.06
C THR A 384 -9.90 19.42 -13.61
N ASP A 385 -10.96 19.21 -12.83
CA ASP A 385 -11.03 19.61 -11.42
C ASP A 385 -9.84 19.11 -10.59
N ASP A 386 -9.38 19.94 -9.66
CA ASP A 386 -8.28 19.60 -8.75
C ASP A 386 -8.74 18.71 -7.60
N THR A 387 -8.90 17.42 -7.90
CA THR A 387 -9.39 16.42 -6.95
C THR A 387 -8.25 15.84 -6.10
N PRO A 388 -8.53 15.34 -4.87
CA PRO A 388 -7.51 14.67 -4.06
C PRO A 388 -6.84 13.48 -4.78
N VAL A 389 -7.60 12.72 -5.56
CA VAL A 389 -7.05 11.64 -6.41
C VAL A 389 -6.06 12.20 -7.42
N LYS A 390 -6.44 13.25 -8.17
CA LYS A 390 -5.55 13.92 -9.14
C LYS A 390 -4.27 14.39 -8.47
N ARG A 391 -4.36 15.05 -7.32
CA ARG A 391 -3.21 15.55 -6.56
C ARG A 391 -2.24 14.46 -6.12
N CYS A 392 -2.74 13.29 -5.70
CA CYS A 392 -1.90 12.13 -5.43
C CYS A 392 -1.18 11.65 -6.69
N LEU A 393 -1.90 11.53 -7.82
CA LEU A 393 -1.30 11.05 -9.06
C LEU A 393 -0.29 12.04 -9.66
N GLN A 394 -0.49 13.34 -9.45
CA GLN A 394 0.43 14.39 -9.90
C GLN A 394 1.82 14.29 -9.26
N THR A 395 1.98 13.61 -8.13
CA THR A 395 3.31 13.37 -7.55
C THR A 395 4.12 12.33 -8.33
N LYS A 396 3.46 11.54 -9.20
CA LYS A 396 4.07 10.61 -10.16
C LYS A 396 4.01 11.12 -11.59
N TRP A 397 2.87 11.68 -12.00
CA TRP A 397 2.61 12.21 -13.34
C TRP A 397 2.20 13.68 -13.25
N PRO A 398 3.15 14.64 -13.23
CA PRO A 398 2.88 16.04 -12.90
C PRO A 398 1.74 16.70 -13.69
N TYR A 399 1.58 16.31 -14.96
CA TYR A 399 0.60 16.88 -15.90
C TYR A 399 -0.55 15.90 -16.22
N ILE A 400 -0.89 15.02 -15.28
CA ILE A 400 -2.02 14.10 -15.45
C ILE A 400 -3.36 14.82 -15.30
N GLU A 401 -4.27 14.53 -16.22
CA GLU A 401 -5.66 14.93 -16.22
C GLU A 401 -6.57 13.70 -16.17
N LEU A 402 -7.67 13.77 -15.44
CA LEU A 402 -8.55 12.62 -15.16
C LEU A 402 -9.98 12.91 -15.60
N LEU A 403 -10.49 12.04 -16.48
CA LEU A 403 -11.87 12.07 -16.96
C LEU A 403 -12.59 10.82 -16.47
N TRP A 404 -13.39 10.94 -15.41
CA TRP A 404 -14.15 9.84 -14.85
C TRP A 404 -15.44 9.59 -15.64
N SER A 405 -15.89 8.33 -15.68
CA SER A 405 -17.15 7.92 -16.31
C SER A 405 -18.41 8.33 -15.54
N THR A 406 -18.24 8.83 -14.32
CA THR A 406 -19.31 9.30 -13.43
C THR A 406 -19.32 10.83 -13.35
N ASP A 407 -20.49 11.41 -13.08
CA ASP A 407 -20.65 12.88 -12.92
C ASP A 407 -19.85 13.46 -11.74
N ARG A 408 -19.45 12.61 -10.79
CA ARG A 408 -18.64 12.98 -9.64
C ARG A 408 -17.34 12.21 -9.67
N SER A 409 -16.24 12.90 -9.37
CA SER A 409 -14.94 12.28 -9.19
C SER A 409 -14.91 11.37 -7.95
N PRO A 410 -14.13 10.27 -7.97
CA PRO A 410 -14.01 9.38 -6.82
C PRO A 410 -13.45 10.09 -5.58
N SER A 411 -13.96 9.71 -4.41
CA SER A 411 -13.49 10.21 -3.12
C SER A 411 -12.28 9.40 -2.63
N LEU A 412 -11.31 10.07 -2.01
CA LEU A 412 -10.25 9.42 -1.22
C LEU A 412 -10.68 9.12 0.22
N ASN A 413 -11.86 9.58 0.65
CA ASN A 413 -12.44 9.34 1.98
C ASN A 413 -13.77 8.63 1.85
#